data_AF-A0A8H3MBZ8-F1
#
_entry.id   AF-A0A8H3MBZ8-F1
#
_cell.length_a   1.000
_cell.length_b   1.000
_cell.length_c   1.000
_cell.angle_alpha   90.00
_cell.angle_beta   90.00
_cell.angle_gamma   90.00
#
_symmetry.space_group_name_H-M   'P 1'
#
loop_
_entity.id
_entity.type
_entity.pdbx_description
1 polymer ?
#
loop_
_entity_poly.entity_id
_entity_poly.type
_entity_poly.pdbx_seq_one_letter_code
_entity_poly.pdbx_strand_id
1 'polypeptide(L)'
;MKFLPYTKLPPPQGMDEKKYIKMLIYDKSCEFCGNSDPRSSKLYWEFRVRCCDECLLKRTKTFEDLKEPGEIPVEVIETLPCVWIRGGAFAVPVHRYYWIDDIKSTTKEYYSLLKGKDRKNWLLKRKEHHKKYMAEVSQYYLEDQKQWNEMYKKHRDFNLNIKY
;
A
#
# COMPACT_ATOMS: atom_id res chain seq x y z
N MET A 1 -11.32 8.78 -30.07
CA MET A 1 -11.37 8.34 -28.66
C MET A 1 -10.05 7.68 -28.32
N LYS A 2 -9.24 8.27 -27.44
CA LYS A 2 -8.02 7.60 -26.95
C LYS A 2 -8.47 6.61 -25.89
N PHE A 3 -8.33 5.31 -26.17
CA PHE A 3 -8.52 4.26 -25.17
C PHE A 3 -7.66 4.62 -23.97
N LEU A 4 -8.29 4.68 -22.78
CA LEU A 4 -7.55 4.78 -21.53
C LEU A 4 -6.52 3.64 -21.56
N PRO A 5 -5.21 3.91 -21.39
CA PRO A 5 -4.24 2.85 -21.29
C PRO A 5 -4.66 2.03 -20.07
N TYR A 6 -5.33 0.92 -20.31
CA TYR A 6 -5.79 0.02 -19.27
C TYR A 6 -4.53 -0.35 -18.48
N THR A 7 -4.58 -0.23 -17.16
CA THR A 7 -3.58 -0.86 -16.32
C THR A 7 -3.56 -2.34 -16.70
N LYS A 8 -2.38 -2.87 -17.01
CA LYS A 8 -2.23 -4.24 -17.52
C LYS A 8 -2.48 -5.26 -16.41
N LEU A 9 -2.36 -4.85 -15.14
CA LEU A 9 -2.70 -5.70 -14.02
C LEU A 9 -4.20 -5.67 -13.71
N PRO A 10 -4.80 -6.81 -13.36
CA PRO A 10 -6.17 -6.88 -12.87
C PRO A 10 -6.29 -6.17 -11.50
N PRO A 11 -7.51 -5.93 -10.99
CA PRO A 11 -7.71 -5.46 -9.63
C PRO A 11 -7.04 -6.37 -8.60
N PRO A 12 -6.42 -5.80 -7.54
CA PRO A 12 -5.87 -6.59 -6.43
C PRO A 12 -6.89 -7.53 -5.82
N GLN A 13 -6.45 -8.72 -5.39
CA GLN A 13 -7.35 -9.75 -4.89
C GLN A 13 -8.24 -9.27 -3.73
N GLY A 14 -9.54 -9.04 -3.95
CA GLY A 14 -10.47 -8.51 -2.93
C GLY A 14 -10.70 -6.99 -3.02
N MET A 15 -10.27 -6.37 -4.11
CA MET A 15 -10.73 -5.05 -4.55
C MET A 15 -11.75 -5.22 -5.67
N ASP A 16 -12.88 -4.53 -5.58
CA ASP A 16 -13.88 -4.48 -6.65
C ASP A 16 -13.34 -3.71 -7.87
N GLU A 17 -13.70 -4.15 -9.07
CA GLU A 17 -13.23 -3.54 -10.33
C GLU A 17 -13.66 -2.06 -10.42
N LYS A 18 -14.86 -1.71 -9.95
CA LYS A 18 -15.29 -0.29 -9.94
C LYS A 18 -14.43 0.54 -9.00
N LYS A 19 -14.07 0.00 -7.83
CA LYS A 19 -13.17 0.69 -6.89
C LYS A 19 -11.78 0.87 -7.51
N TYR A 20 -11.25 -0.18 -8.13
CA TYR A 20 -9.96 -0.15 -8.81
C TYR A 20 -9.90 0.91 -9.91
N ILE A 21 -10.89 0.90 -10.81
CA ILE A 21 -11.03 1.88 -11.90
C ILE A 21 -11.18 3.30 -11.33
N LYS A 22 -12.01 3.47 -10.30
CA LYS A 22 -12.20 4.79 -9.67
C LYS A 22 -10.89 5.35 -9.11
N MET A 23 -10.12 4.54 -8.38
CA MET A 23 -8.86 4.94 -7.74
C MET A 23 -7.74 5.29 -8.73
N LEU A 24 -7.74 4.65 -9.90
CA LEU A 24 -6.72 4.84 -10.93
C LEU A 24 -7.06 5.97 -11.91
N ILE A 25 -8.32 6.07 -12.33
CA ILE A 25 -8.71 6.86 -13.50
C ILE A 25 -9.47 8.12 -13.11
N TYR A 26 -10.46 7.99 -12.23
CA TYR A 26 -11.48 9.03 -12.04
C TYR A 26 -11.21 9.95 -10.86
N ASP A 27 -10.75 9.39 -9.74
CA ASP A 27 -10.68 10.11 -8.48
C ASP A 27 -9.24 10.12 -7.95
N LYS A 28 -8.56 11.24 -8.20
CA LYS A 28 -7.22 11.50 -7.66
C LYS A 28 -7.28 12.20 -6.30
N SER A 29 -8.46 12.32 -5.71
CA SER A 29 -8.58 12.90 -4.37
C SER A 29 -8.22 11.90 -3.28
N CYS A 30 -7.92 12.42 -2.09
CA CYS A 30 -7.81 11.61 -0.89
C CYS A 30 -9.18 11.05 -0.49
N GLU A 31 -9.31 9.73 -0.32
CA GLU A 31 -10.57 9.07 0.05
C GLU A 31 -11.12 9.53 1.42
N PHE A 32 -10.29 10.16 2.26
CA PHE A 32 -10.67 10.53 3.63
C PHE A 32 -10.98 12.01 3.82
N CYS A 33 -10.17 12.90 3.26
CA CYS A 33 -10.37 14.36 3.40
C CYS A 33 -10.94 15.01 2.15
N GLY A 34 -11.06 14.26 1.04
CA GLY A 34 -11.54 14.80 -0.23
C GLY A 34 -10.58 15.78 -0.90
N ASN A 35 -9.37 16.00 -0.35
CA ASN A 35 -8.39 16.88 -0.99
C ASN A 35 -8.05 16.35 -2.38
N SER A 36 -8.38 17.12 -3.41
CA SER A 36 -8.22 16.78 -4.81
C SER A 36 -6.86 17.17 -5.39
N ASP A 37 -5.94 17.73 -4.60
CA ASP A 37 -4.58 18.01 -5.06
C ASP A 37 -3.86 16.70 -5.42
N PRO A 38 -3.63 16.41 -6.71
CA PRO A 38 -3.05 15.15 -7.16
C PRO A 38 -1.60 14.97 -6.74
N ARG A 39 -0.92 16.04 -6.31
CA ARG A 39 0.46 15.96 -5.79
C ARG A 39 0.50 15.54 -4.32
N SER A 40 -0.61 15.75 -3.61
CA SER A 40 -0.70 15.48 -2.18
C SER A 40 -1.19 14.08 -1.86
N SER A 41 -1.91 13.43 -2.79
CA SER A 41 -2.47 12.09 -2.60
C SER A 41 -1.67 11.03 -3.35
N LYS A 42 -1.39 9.91 -2.67
CA LYS A 42 -0.68 8.77 -3.24
C LYS A 42 -1.51 7.52 -3.07
N LEU A 43 -1.22 6.54 -3.92
CA LEU A 43 -1.83 5.24 -3.86
C LEU A 43 -0.97 4.34 -2.96
N TYR A 44 -1.58 3.82 -1.90
CA TYR A 44 -0.95 2.87 -0.98
C TYR A 44 -1.54 1.50 -1.27
N TRP A 45 -0.86 0.74 -2.12
CA TRP A 45 -1.33 -0.57 -2.60
C TRP A 45 -1.44 -1.60 -1.47
N GLU A 46 -0.60 -1.48 -0.44
CA GLU A 46 -0.64 -2.31 0.77
C GLU A 46 -1.98 -2.23 1.48
N PHE A 47 -2.56 -1.04 1.51
CA PHE A 47 -3.82 -0.74 2.21
C PHE A 47 -5.00 -0.57 1.26
N ARG A 48 -4.75 -0.55 -0.06
CA ARG A 48 -5.77 -0.41 -1.09
C ARG A 48 -6.58 0.87 -0.94
N VAL A 49 -5.87 1.97 -0.64
CA VAL A 49 -6.43 3.31 -0.48
C VAL A 49 -5.60 4.36 -1.21
N ARG A 50 -6.26 5.39 -1.72
CA ARG A 50 -5.64 6.64 -2.12
C ARG A 50 -5.83 7.68 -1.02
N CYS A 51 -4.74 8.14 -0.41
CA CYS A 51 -4.83 9.19 0.61
C CYS A 51 -3.62 10.11 0.61
N CYS A 52 -3.74 11.25 1.31
CA CYS A 52 -2.60 12.14 1.55
C CYS A 52 -1.75 11.63 2.73
N ASP A 53 -0.50 12.07 2.77
CA ASP A 53 0.46 11.67 3.81
C ASP A 53 -0.09 11.96 5.23
N GLU A 54 -0.81 13.07 5.44
CA GLU A 54 -1.46 13.38 6.73
C GLU A 54 -2.57 12.37 7.11
N CYS A 55 -3.39 11.97 6.14
CA CYS A 55 -4.48 11.02 6.38
C CYS A 55 -3.96 9.60 6.59
N LEU A 56 -2.83 9.27 5.96
CA LEU A 56 -2.10 8.04 6.19
C LEU A 56 -1.60 7.98 7.64
N LEU A 57 -0.84 8.99 8.08
CA LEU A 57 -0.23 9.01 9.42
C LEU A 57 -1.26 8.88 10.54
N LYS A 58 -2.45 9.49 10.39
CA LYS A 58 -3.56 9.37 11.36
C LYS A 58 -4.13 7.95 11.49
N ARG A 59 -3.93 7.10 10.48
CA ARG A 59 -4.51 5.75 10.36
C ARG A 59 -3.47 4.64 10.45
N THR A 60 -2.21 4.99 10.65
CA THR A 60 -1.12 4.03 10.74
C THR A 60 -0.36 4.14 12.06
N LYS A 61 0.20 3.03 12.53
CA LYS A 61 1.21 3.00 13.60
C LYS A 61 2.56 2.54 13.03
N THR A 62 3.66 2.99 13.63
CA THR A 62 5.00 2.53 13.23
C THR A 62 5.33 1.18 13.86
N PHE A 63 6.31 0.45 13.31
CA PHE A 63 6.83 -0.76 13.95
C PHE A 63 7.36 -0.48 15.36
N GLU A 64 7.98 0.68 15.55
CA GLU A 64 8.50 1.12 16.83
C GLU A 64 7.39 1.29 17.87
N ASP A 65 6.23 1.82 17.48
CA ASP A 65 5.08 1.96 18.38
C ASP A 65 4.47 0.61 18.78
N LEU A 66 4.54 -0.40 17.89
CA LEU A 66 3.90 -1.70 18.08
C LEU A 66 4.77 -2.71 18.85
N LYS A 67 6.10 -2.58 18.78
CA LYS A 67 7.03 -3.51 19.42
C LYS A 67 7.19 -3.27 20.93
N GLU A 68 6.63 -2.18 21.45
CA GLU A 68 6.66 -1.86 22.88
C GLU A 68 6.09 -3.03 23.70
N PRO A 69 6.74 -3.41 24.82
CA PRO A 69 6.45 -4.66 25.50
C PRO A 69 4.99 -4.72 25.99
N GLY A 70 4.21 -5.63 25.39
CA GLY A 70 2.89 -6.03 25.89
C GLY A 70 1.70 -5.80 24.96
N GLU A 71 1.84 -5.07 23.85
CA GLU A 71 0.70 -4.83 22.95
C GLU A 71 0.46 -6.04 22.01
N ILE A 72 1.47 -6.45 21.23
CA ILE A 72 1.33 -7.48 20.18
C ILE A 72 2.65 -8.25 19.99
N PRO A 73 2.65 -9.60 19.85
CA PRO A 73 3.87 -10.33 19.52
C PRO A 73 4.45 -9.90 18.17
N VAL A 74 5.77 -9.72 18.11
CA VAL A 74 6.49 -9.30 16.88
C VAL A 74 6.15 -10.21 15.69
N GLU A 75 6.05 -11.52 15.91
CA GLU A 75 5.71 -12.46 14.85
C GLU A 75 4.34 -12.22 14.22
N VAL A 76 3.39 -11.64 14.98
CA VAL A 76 2.06 -11.26 14.48
C VAL A 76 2.17 -9.96 13.67
N ILE A 77 2.95 -9.00 14.17
CA ILE A 77 3.20 -7.72 13.47
C ILE A 77 3.82 -7.98 12.09
N GLU A 78 4.76 -8.91 11.99
CA GLU A 78 5.40 -9.30 10.71
C GLU A 78 4.45 -9.96 9.70
N THR A 79 3.23 -10.32 10.11
CA THR A 79 2.22 -10.86 9.18
C THR A 79 1.31 -9.79 8.59
N LEU A 80 1.37 -8.56 9.10
CA LEU A 80 0.53 -7.45 8.65
C LEU A 80 1.13 -6.80 7.39
N PRO A 81 0.29 -6.40 6.40
CA PRO A 81 0.71 -5.49 5.34
C PRO A 81 1.33 -4.21 5.92
N CYS A 82 2.43 -3.76 5.33
CA CYS A 82 3.10 -2.55 5.78
C CYS A 82 3.69 -1.78 4.62
N VAL A 83 3.59 -0.45 4.68
CA VAL A 83 4.28 0.43 3.73
C VAL A 83 5.63 0.87 4.30
N TRP A 84 6.64 0.89 3.44
CA TRP A 84 7.98 1.37 3.78
C TRP A 84 8.14 2.82 3.35
N ILE A 85 8.27 3.72 4.32
CA ILE A 85 8.44 5.15 4.06
C ILE A 85 9.83 5.57 4.51
N ARG A 86 10.55 6.24 3.60
CA ARG A 86 11.84 6.88 3.90
C ARG A 86 11.58 8.28 4.45
N GLY A 87 12.21 8.64 5.56
CA GLY A 87 12.13 9.98 6.16
C GLY A 87 12.86 11.09 5.39
N GLY A 88 12.90 11.03 4.05
CA GLY A 88 13.65 11.95 3.20
C GLY A 88 14.71 11.27 2.31
N ALA A 89 15.36 12.05 1.44
CA ALA A 89 16.25 11.57 0.37
C ALA A 89 17.45 10.74 0.86
N PHE A 90 17.89 10.95 2.11
CA PHE A 90 19.03 10.26 2.72
C PHE A 90 18.74 9.72 4.13
N ALA A 91 17.48 9.75 4.58
CA ALA A 91 17.13 9.34 5.93
C ALA A 91 17.03 7.82 6.03
N VAL A 92 18.02 7.24 6.69
CA VAL A 92 17.90 5.98 7.43
C VAL A 92 17.51 6.38 8.86
N PRO A 93 16.50 5.74 9.48
CA PRO A 93 15.89 4.47 9.11
C PRO A 93 14.67 4.57 8.18
N VAL A 94 14.41 3.47 7.46
CA VAL A 94 13.15 3.24 6.75
C VAL A 94 12.12 2.77 7.77
N HIS A 95 11.04 3.52 7.93
CA HIS A 95 9.99 3.16 8.88
C HIS A 95 8.92 2.30 8.20
N ARG A 96 8.47 1.27 8.93
CA ARG A 96 7.33 0.45 8.54
C ARG A 96 6.08 1.00 9.20
N TYR A 97 5.09 1.35 8.38
CA TYR A 97 3.79 1.79 8.84
C TYR A 97 2.76 0.70 8.61
N TYR A 98 1.92 0.45 9.60
CA TYR A 98 0.88 -0.58 9.59
C TYR A 98 -0.48 0.07 9.81
N TRP A 99 -1.50 -0.40 9.10
CA TRP A 99 -2.85 0.13 9.21
C TRP A 99 -3.49 -0.23 10.55
N ILE A 100 -4.05 0.75 11.26
CA ILE A 100 -4.60 0.57 12.61
C ILE A 100 -5.74 -0.46 12.64
N ASP A 101 -6.60 -0.50 11.62
CA ASP A 101 -7.72 -1.45 11.59
C ASP A 101 -7.24 -2.88 11.30
N ASP A 102 -6.18 -3.04 10.50
CA ASP A 102 -5.55 -4.34 10.23
C ASP A 102 -4.85 -4.87 11.49
N ILE A 103 -4.18 -3.98 12.23
CA ILE A 103 -3.60 -4.29 13.54
C ILE A 103 -4.69 -4.81 14.47
N LYS A 104 -5.79 -4.06 14.65
CA LYS A 104 -6.88 -4.42 15.57
C LYS A 104 -7.52 -5.76 15.20
N SER A 105 -7.85 -5.94 13.93
CA SER A 105 -8.53 -7.16 13.44
C SER A 105 -7.63 -8.39 13.55
N THR A 106 -6.37 -8.28 13.11
CA THR A 106 -5.40 -9.40 13.14
C THR A 106 -5.02 -9.76 14.57
N THR A 107 -4.85 -8.78 15.45
CA THR A 107 -4.59 -9.02 16.87
C THR A 107 -5.77 -9.72 17.54
N LYS A 108 -7.00 -9.28 17.26
CA LYS A 108 -8.22 -9.94 17.75
C LYS A 108 -8.31 -11.38 17.26
N GLU A 109 -8.05 -11.62 15.97
CA GLU A 109 -8.02 -12.97 15.38
C GLU A 109 -6.99 -13.85 16.10
N TYR A 110 -5.75 -13.38 16.24
CA TYR A 110 -4.67 -14.13 16.87
C TYR A 110 -4.97 -14.51 18.33
N TYR A 111 -5.49 -13.58 19.12
CA TYR A 111 -5.80 -13.84 20.52
C TYR A 111 -7.03 -14.71 20.72
N SER A 112 -7.94 -14.77 19.73
CA SER A 112 -9.09 -15.69 19.76
C SER A 112 -8.70 -17.17 19.61
N LEU A 113 -7.50 -17.46 19.09
CA LEU A 113 -6.99 -18.81 18.91
C LEU A 113 -6.47 -19.41 20.22
N LEU A 114 -6.66 -20.73 20.36
CA LEU A 114 -6.05 -21.52 21.42
C LEU A 114 -4.52 -21.42 21.36
N LYS A 115 -3.89 -21.37 22.54
CA LYS A 115 -2.43 -21.30 22.64
C LYS A 115 -1.77 -22.57 22.10
N GLY A 116 -0.48 -22.48 21.77
CA GLY A 116 0.31 -23.62 21.30
C GLY A 116 0.17 -23.84 19.79
N LYS A 117 -0.26 -25.05 19.39
CA LYS A 117 -0.20 -25.51 17.99
C LYS A 117 -1.05 -24.65 17.05
N ASP A 118 -2.20 -24.18 17.49
CA ASP A 118 -3.13 -23.41 16.64
C ASP A 118 -2.54 -22.04 16.28
N ARG A 119 -2.02 -21.30 17.26
CA ARG A 119 -1.31 -20.03 17.00
C ARG A 119 -0.10 -20.22 16.09
N LYS A 120 0.70 -21.28 16.29
CA LYS A 120 1.87 -21.56 15.44
C LYS A 120 1.46 -21.86 13.99
N ASN A 121 0.44 -22.69 13.80
CA ASN A 121 -0.09 -23.02 12.48
C ASN A 121 -0.71 -21.81 11.79
N TRP A 122 -1.43 -20.99 12.54
CA TRP A 122 -2.00 -19.75 12.05
C TRP A 122 -0.91 -18.77 11.61
N LEU A 123 0.13 -18.57 12.42
CA LEU A 123 1.28 -17.72 12.07
C LEU A 123 1.96 -18.19 10.78
N LEU A 124 2.17 -19.50 10.61
CA LEU A 124 2.79 -20.04 9.41
C LEU A 124 1.96 -19.74 8.15
N LYS A 125 0.65 -20.02 8.20
CA LYS A 125 -0.28 -19.74 7.09
C LYS A 125 -0.36 -18.24 6.79
N ARG A 126 -0.42 -17.42 7.83
CA ARG A 126 -0.52 -15.96 7.70
C ARG A 126 0.75 -15.36 7.12
N LYS A 127 1.93 -15.83 7.51
CA LYS A 127 3.23 -15.43 6.92
C LYS A 127 3.32 -15.80 5.44
N GLU A 128 2.86 -16.98 5.05
CA GLU A 128 2.84 -17.39 3.64
C GLU A 128 1.88 -16.51 2.82
N HIS A 129 0.68 -16.27 3.34
CA HIS A 129 -0.29 -15.38 2.71
C HIS A 129 0.25 -13.95 2.58
N HIS A 130 0.85 -13.41 3.65
CA HIS A 130 1.47 -12.09 3.67
C HIS A 130 2.57 -11.97 2.60
N LYS A 131 3.44 -12.99 2.48
CA LYS A 131 4.49 -13.00 1.45
C LYS A 131 3.91 -12.92 0.03
N LYS A 132 2.84 -13.69 -0.25
CA LYS A 132 2.14 -13.65 -1.54
C LYS A 132 1.49 -12.29 -1.78
N TYR A 133 0.84 -11.73 -0.76
CA TYR A 133 0.19 -10.43 -0.80
C TYR A 133 1.19 -9.29 -1.10
N MET A 134 2.29 -9.21 -0.35
CA MET A 134 3.30 -8.16 -0.57
C MET A 134 4.04 -8.31 -1.90
N ALA A 135 4.21 -9.54 -2.40
CA ALA A 135 4.73 -9.79 -3.73
C ALA A 135 3.78 -9.26 -4.82
N GLU A 136 2.47 -9.46 -4.66
CA GLU A 136 1.44 -8.90 -5.54
C GLU A 136 1.47 -7.36 -5.50
N VAL A 137 1.45 -6.76 -4.30
CA VAL A 137 1.57 -5.31 -4.09
C VAL A 137 2.79 -4.71 -4.81
N SER A 138 3.93 -5.39 -4.74
CA SER A 138 5.15 -4.95 -5.41
C SER A 138 5.00 -4.89 -6.94
N GLN A 139 4.17 -5.75 -7.54
CA GLN A 139 3.90 -5.71 -8.98
C GLN A 139 3.15 -4.45 -9.38
N TYR A 140 2.19 -4.00 -8.57
CA TYR A 140 1.46 -2.76 -8.83
C TYR A 140 2.37 -1.53 -8.77
N TYR A 141 3.27 -1.46 -7.78
CA TYR A 141 4.26 -0.37 -7.74
C TYR A 141 5.20 -0.38 -8.95
N LEU A 142 5.63 -1.56 -9.41
CA LEU A 142 6.45 -1.68 -10.63
C LEU A 142 5.68 -1.24 -11.88
N GLU A 143 4.39 -1.54 -11.97
CA GLU A 143 3.54 -1.08 -13.07
C GLU A 143 3.36 0.44 -13.03
N ASP A 144 3.00 1.02 -11.89
CA ASP A 144 2.87 2.46 -11.72
C ASP A 144 4.15 3.19 -12.11
N GLN A 145 5.31 2.67 -11.69
CA GLN A 145 6.61 3.23 -12.04
C GLN A 145 6.90 3.12 -13.56
N LYS A 146 6.54 2.00 -14.20
CA LYS A 146 6.68 1.85 -15.66
C LYS A 146 5.80 2.84 -16.41
N GLN A 147 4.54 2.99 -16.01
CA GLN A 147 3.62 3.94 -16.63
C GLN A 147 4.11 5.38 -16.47
N TRP A 148 4.57 5.75 -15.28
CA TRP A 148 5.17 7.05 -15.02
C TRP A 148 6.38 7.28 -15.94
N ASN A 149 7.33 6.34 -15.99
CA ASN A 149 8.49 6.45 -16.87
C ASN A 149 8.13 6.56 -18.37
N GLU A 150 7.13 5.81 -18.84
CA GLU A 150 6.63 5.89 -20.22
C GLU A 150 6.00 7.25 -20.52
N MET A 151 5.22 7.81 -19.58
CA MET A 151 4.66 9.17 -19.70
C MET A 151 5.76 10.22 -19.81
N TYR A 152 6.80 10.16 -18.96
CA TYR A 152 7.91 11.10 -19.00
C TYR A 152 8.76 10.99 -20.27
N LYS A 153 9.01 9.76 -20.77
CA LYS A 153 9.68 9.56 -22.07
C LYS A 153 8.88 10.20 -23.21
N LYS A 154 7.57 9.96 -23.27
CA LYS A 154 6.69 10.59 -24.28
C LYS A 154 6.69 12.11 -24.20
N HIS A 155 6.68 12.69 -22.99
CA HIS A 155 6.79 14.15 -22.82
C HIS A 155 8.15 14.70 -23.29
N ARG A 156 9.25 13.98 -23.04
CA ARG A 156 10.58 14.35 -23.53
C ARG A 156 10.65 14.31 -25.06
N ASP A 157 10.14 13.24 -25.66
CA ASP A 157 10.17 13.05 -27.12
C ASP A 157 9.23 14.05 -27.84
N PHE A 158 8.08 14.37 -27.24
CA PHE A 158 7.17 15.42 -27.74
C PHE A 158 7.81 16.81 -27.70
N ASN A 159 8.52 17.15 -26.62
CA ASN A 159 9.24 18.43 -26.50
C ASN A 159 10.45 18.55 -27.43
N LEU A 160 11.02 17.42 -27.89
CA LEU A 160 12.08 17.40 -28.91
C LEU A 160 11.51 17.57 -30.33
N ASN A 161 10.30 17.07 -30.58
CA ASN A 161 9.65 17.15 -31.91
C ASN A 161 8.95 18.49 -32.20
N ILE A 162 8.87 19.43 -31.24
CA ILE A 162 8.30 20.78 -31.42
C ILE A 162 9.39 21.83 -31.73
N LYS A 163 10.67 21.43 -31.75
CA LYS A 163 11.81 22.33 -31.98
C LYS A 163 12.30 22.40 -33.45
N TYR A 164 11.48 22.05 -34.43
CA TYR A 164 11.80 22.19 -35.85
C TYR A 164 10.66 22.87 -36.61
#